data_AF-A0A969D308-F1
#
_entry.id   AF-A0A969D308-F1
#
_cell.length_a   1.000
_cell.length_b   1.000
_cell.length_c   1.000
_cell.angle_alpha   90.00
_cell.angle_beta   90.00
_cell.angle_gamma   90.00
#
_symmetry.space_group_name_H-M   'P 1'
#
loop_
_entity.id
_entity.type
_entity.pdbx_description
1 polymer ?
#
loop_
_entity_poly.entity_id
_entity_poly.type
_entity_poly.pdbx_seq_one_letter_code
_entity_poly.pdbx_strand_id
1 'polypeptide(L)'
;MRGMDAIAPQAGLTVLERIFYYPHAQVSVVPVQWTQFLEAFRVSPPLLTELAGETQLQATTEPLSERPLDFLQQLENQPRKRQELLLAFLREQVIKVLRLSNFYRLDIHQSVFDMGMDSLTSVELRNRLQTALGRSLSSTAIFDYPTVEGLAQYLASEMFSSDAQQEPELKQSTVTPIVPPTKLEQISEDEAEELLLKQLENLSY
;
A
#
# COMPACT_ATOMS: atom_id res chain seq x y z
N MET A 1 18.61 -20.51 -22.60
CA MET A 1 17.22 -19.97 -22.64
C MET A 1 17.35 -18.46 -22.77
N ARG A 2 16.58 -17.80 -23.66
CA ARG A 2 16.68 -16.33 -23.82
C ARG A 2 16.17 -15.64 -22.55
N GLY A 3 16.90 -14.64 -22.07
CA GLY A 3 16.53 -13.85 -20.89
C GLY A 3 16.82 -14.48 -19.52
N MET A 4 17.61 -15.55 -19.44
CA MET A 4 18.11 -16.08 -18.16
C MET A 4 19.63 -16.16 -18.20
N ASP A 5 20.27 -15.48 -17.26
CA ASP A 5 21.73 -15.36 -17.20
C ASP A 5 22.34 -16.35 -16.20
N ALA A 6 23.67 -16.44 -16.20
CA ALA A 6 24.39 -17.12 -15.14
C ALA A 6 24.49 -16.22 -13.90
N ILE A 7 24.41 -16.81 -12.70
CA ILE A 7 24.63 -16.09 -11.45
C ILE A 7 26.14 -15.87 -11.28
N ALA A 8 26.57 -14.61 -11.18
CA ALA A 8 27.95 -14.29 -10.83
C ALA A 8 28.28 -14.78 -9.40
N PRO A 9 29.48 -15.34 -9.14
CA PRO A 9 29.81 -15.93 -7.83
C PRO A 9 29.58 -15.00 -6.63
N GLN A 10 29.93 -13.72 -6.77
CA GLN A 10 29.72 -12.72 -5.72
C GLN A 10 28.23 -12.47 -5.45
N ALA A 11 27.42 -12.34 -6.50
CA ALA A 11 25.97 -12.19 -6.36
C ALA A 11 25.32 -13.44 -5.74
N GLY A 12 25.81 -14.63 -6.13
CA GLY A 12 25.37 -15.91 -5.57
C GLY A 12 25.58 -16.01 -4.07
N LEU A 13 26.75 -15.59 -3.57
CA LEU A 13 27.03 -15.57 -2.13
C LEU A 13 26.12 -14.60 -1.36
N THR A 14 25.87 -13.39 -1.90
CA THR A 14 24.96 -12.43 -1.28
C THR A 14 23.53 -12.95 -1.19
N VAL A 15 23.04 -13.62 -2.25
CA VAL A 15 21.69 -14.20 -2.23
C VAL A 15 21.64 -15.41 -1.29
N LEU A 16 22.67 -16.24 -1.28
CA LEU A 16 22.77 -17.39 -0.40
C LEU A 16 22.72 -16.97 1.08
N GLU A 17 23.46 -15.93 1.47
CA GLU A 17 23.41 -15.36 2.82
C GLU A 17 22.00 -14.92 3.20
N ARG A 18 21.25 -14.29 2.29
CA ARG A 18 19.86 -13.91 2.54
C ARG A 18 18.96 -15.12 2.75
N ILE A 19 19.11 -16.16 1.92
CA ILE A 19 18.28 -17.36 1.97
C ILE A 19 18.42 -18.09 3.31
N PHE A 20 19.60 -18.08 3.93
CA PHE A 20 19.81 -18.68 5.25
C PHE A 20 18.91 -18.09 6.35
N TYR A 21 18.40 -16.87 6.19
CA TYR A 21 17.50 -16.23 7.14
C TYR A 21 16.01 -16.38 6.78
N TYR A 22 15.66 -17.06 5.67
CA TYR A 22 14.27 -17.28 5.27
C TYR A 22 13.77 -18.68 5.69
N PRO A 23 12.55 -18.81 6.25
CA PRO A 23 12.05 -20.07 6.80
C PRO A 23 11.50 -21.06 5.75
N HIS A 24 11.84 -20.92 4.47
CA HIS A 24 11.29 -21.76 3.40
C HIS A 24 12.20 -22.95 3.07
N ALA A 25 11.61 -24.15 2.99
CA ALA A 25 12.36 -25.39 2.77
C ALA A 25 12.94 -25.54 1.35
N GLN A 26 12.43 -24.80 0.36
CA GLN A 26 12.91 -24.83 -1.02
C GLN A 26 12.90 -23.42 -1.61
N VAL A 27 14.06 -22.97 -2.08
CA VAL A 27 14.24 -21.66 -2.73
C VAL A 27 15.02 -21.85 -4.01
N SER A 28 14.56 -21.23 -5.10
CA SER A 28 15.29 -21.18 -6.37
C SER A 28 15.64 -19.73 -6.69
N VAL A 29 16.88 -19.51 -7.13
CA VAL A 29 17.39 -18.19 -7.53
C VAL A 29 17.72 -18.27 -9.00
N VAL A 30 17.09 -17.40 -9.79
CA VAL A 30 17.34 -17.31 -11.23
C VAL A 30 17.46 -15.83 -11.59
N PRO A 31 18.58 -15.39 -12.20
CA PRO A 31 18.70 -14.04 -12.70
C PRO A 31 17.95 -13.96 -14.03
N VAL A 32 16.86 -13.19 -14.05
CA VAL A 32 15.94 -13.09 -15.20
C VAL A 32 16.02 -11.68 -15.78
N GLN A 33 16.31 -11.58 -17.08
CA GLN A 33 16.14 -10.36 -17.85
C GLN A 33 14.71 -10.31 -18.40
N TRP A 34 13.82 -9.69 -17.63
CA TRP A 34 12.38 -9.70 -17.88
C TRP A 34 11.98 -9.28 -19.30
N THR A 35 12.61 -8.24 -19.87
CA THR A 35 12.33 -7.78 -21.24
C THR A 35 12.54 -8.89 -22.27
N GLN A 36 13.71 -9.55 -22.24
CA GLN A 36 14.04 -10.60 -23.19
C GLN A 36 13.32 -11.93 -22.87
N PHE A 37 13.05 -12.18 -21.60
CA PHE A 37 12.38 -13.39 -21.15
C PHE A 37 10.91 -13.40 -21.58
N LEU A 38 10.21 -12.26 -21.49
CA LEU A 38 8.81 -12.15 -21.90
C LEU A 38 8.64 -12.17 -23.42
N GLU A 39 9.60 -11.64 -24.19
CA GLU A 39 9.61 -11.73 -25.66
C GLU A 39 9.66 -13.17 -26.18
N ALA A 40 10.15 -14.12 -25.37
CA ALA A 40 10.14 -15.54 -25.72
C ALA A 40 8.74 -16.16 -25.71
N PHE A 41 7.74 -15.50 -25.11
CA PHE A 41 6.37 -15.97 -25.04
C PHE A 41 5.49 -15.27 -26.08
N ARG A 42 4.74 -16.05 -26.88
CA ARG A 42 3.72 -15.49 -27.80
C ARG A 42 2.57 -14.78 -27.07
N VAL A 43 2.25 -15.23 -25.86
CA VAL A 43 1.29 -14.63 -24.94
C VAL A 43 1.91 -14.74 -23.55
N SER A 44 2.18 -13.61 -22.91
CA SER A 44 2.85 -13.56 -21.61
C SER A 44 1.89 -14.00 -20.50
N PRO A 45 2.26 -14.97 -19.66
CA PRO A 45 1.47 -15.35 -18.49
C PRO A 45 1.29 -14.16 -17.51
N PRO A 46 0.11 -14.02 -16.88
CA PRO A 46 -0.19 -12.89 -16.01
C PRO A 46 0.78 -12.81 -14.82
N LEU A 47 1.09 -13.94 -14.19
CA LEU A 47 2.02 -14.02 -13.05
C LEU A 47 3.43 -13.48 -13.39
N LEU A 48 3.94 -13.75 -14.59
CA LEU A 48 5.26 -13.27 -15.01
C LEU A 48 5.26 -11.78 -15.35
N THR A 49 4.12 -11.27 -15.81
CA THR A 49 3.94 -9.84 -16.12
C THR A 49 3.87 -9.02 -14.84
N GLU A 50 3.20 -9.55 -13.80
CA GLU A 50 3.13 -8.97 -12.47
C GLU A 50 4.52 -8.91 -11.82
N LEU A 51 5.24 -10.05 -11.78
CA LEU A 51 6.61 -10.11 -11.24
C LEU A 51 7.59 -9.20 -11.99
N ALA A 52 7.49 -9.12 -13.32
CA ALA A 52 8.30 -8.18 -14.11
C ALA A 52 8.00 -6.72 -13.76
N GLY A 53 6.72 -6.38 -13.56
CA GLY A 53 6.29 -5.05 -13.12
C GLY A 53 6.83 -4.71 -11.72
N GLU A 54 6.73 -5.64 -10.77
CA GLU A 54 7.28 -5.48 -9.42
C GLU A 54 8.81 -5.35 -9.40
N THR A 55 9.50 -6.13 -10.25
CA THR A 55 10.96 -6.04 -10.38
C THR A 55 11.37 -4.72 -11.01
N GLN A 56 10.63 -4.20 -12.00
CA GLN A 56 10.90 -2.88 -12.57
C GLN A 56 10.66 -1.74 -11.56
N LEU A 57 9.73 -1.93 -10.63
CA LEU A 57 9.48 -1.00 -9.52
C LEU A 57 10.60 -1.05 -8.45
N GLN A 58 11.30 -2.18 -8.31
CA GLN A 58 12.39 -2.37 -7.33
C GLN A 58 13.81 -2.23 -7.91
N ALA A 59 14.01 -2.43 -9.22
CA ALA A 59 15.31 -2.45 -9.89
C ALA A 59 15.69 -1.12 -10.57
N THR A 60 15.05 -0.01 -10.18
CA THR A 60 15.51 1.33 -10.57
C THR A 60 16.57 1.83 -9.57
N THR A 61 17.80 1.36 -9.76
CA THR A 61 19.00 1.98 -9.20
C THR A 61 19.94 2.37 -10.35
N GLU A 62 19.46 3.14 -11.34
CA GLU A 62 20.26 3.96 -12.29
C GLU A 62 19.36 5.09 -12.87
N PRO A 63 19.94 6.22 -13.31
CA PRO A 63 19.82 7.53 -12.68
C PRO A 63 18.42 8.19 -12.77
N LEU A 64 18.08 8.89 -11.69
CA LEU A 64 16.96 9.84 -11.57
C LEU A 64 17.13 11.01 -12.57
N SER A 65 16.58 10.91 -13.77
CA SER A 65 16.39 12.02 -14.72
C SER A 65 15.28 11.55 -15.69
N GLU A 66 14.06 12.10 -15.83
CA GLU A 66 13.57 13.48 -15.76
C GLU A 66 12.01 13.53 -15.63
N ARG A 67 11.35 12.76 -14.74
CA ARG A 67 9.86 12.85 -14.61
C ARG A 67 9.29 13.06 -13.20
N PRO A 68 9.86 12.48 -12.13
CA PRO A 68 9.39 12.76 -10.77
C PRO A 68 9.75 14.19 -10.33
N LEU A 69 10.95 14.67 -10.74
CA LEU A 69 11.43 16.01 -10.38
C LEU A 69 10.60 17.14 -11.01
N ASP A 70 10.20 17.01 -12.29
CA ASP A 70 9.42 18.05 -12.96
C ASP A 70 8.07 18.30 -12.28
N PHE A 71 7.35 17.23 -11.89
CA PHE A 71 6.04 17.38 -11.25
C PHE A 71 6.15 17.96 -9.84
N LEU A 72 7.09 17.47 -9.02
CA LEU A 72 7.33 18.01 -7.68
C LEU A 72 7.80 19.47 -7.72
N GLN A 73 8.71 19.80 -8.64
CA GLN A 73 9.20 21.16 -8.85
C GLN A 73 8.08 22.07 -9.38
N GLN A 74 7.19 21.57 -10.24
CA GLN A 74 6.01 22.29 -10.70
C GLN A 74 5.03 22.58 -9.54
N LEU A 75 4.82 21.60 -8.65
CA LEU A 75 4.02 21.81 -7.45
C LEU A 75 4.67 22.86 -6.53
N GLU A 76 5.97 22.77 -6.26
CA GLU A 76 6.71 23.74 -5.45
C GLU A 76 6.58 25.17 -6.01
N ASN A 77 6.78 25.34 -7.31
CA ASN A 77 6.74 26.63 -8.01
C ASN A 77 5.33 27.25 -8.13
N GLN A 78 4.26 26.47 -7.92
CA GLN A 78 2.88 26.95 -8.07
C GLN A 78 2.01 26.69 -6.83
N PRO A 79 2.29 27.31 -5.67
CA PRO A 79 1.55 27.07 -4.42
C PRO A 79 0.04 27.23 -4.53
N ARG A 80 -0.43 28.19 -5.32
CA ARG A 80 -1.88 28.43 -5.53
C ARG A 80 -2.58 27.38 -6.39
N LYS A 81 -1.83 26.62 -7.20
CA LYS A 81 -2.36 25.59 -8.11
C LYS A 81 -1.98 24.18 -7.70
N ARG A 82 -1.25 23.99 -6.59
CA ARG A 82 -0.81 22.68 -6.09
C ARG A 82 -1.96 21.69 -5.98
N GLN A 83 -3.04 22.12 -5.33
CA GLN A 83 -4.21 21.26 -5.11
C GLN A 83 -4.87 20.84 -6.43
N GLU A 84 -5.03 21.77 -7.37
CA GLU A 84 -5.58 21.49 -8.70
C GLU A 84 -4.71 20.51 -9.50
N LEU A 85 -3.38 20.70 -9.47
CA LEU A 85 -2.43 19.82 -10.14
C LEU A 85 -2.38 18.42 -9.52
N LEU A 86 -2.38 18.32 -8.19
CA LEU A 86 -2.46 17.05 -7.46
C LEU A 86 -3.76 16.30 -7.76
N LEU A 87 -4.87 17.02 -7.80
CA LEU A 87 -6.19 16.45 -8.09
C LEU A 87 -6.26 15.93 -9.54
N ALA A 88 -5.76 16.70 -10.51
CA ALA A 88 -5.67 16.26 -11.89
C ALA A 88 -4.78 15.01 -12.04
N PHE A 89 -3.64 15.00 -11.36
CA PHE A 89 -2.72 13.86 -11.34
C PHE A 89 -3.36 12.61 -10.71
N LEU A 90 -3.98 12.73 -9.54
CA LEU A 90 -4.67 11.61 -8.87
C LEU A 90 -5.81 11.07 -9.71
N ARG A 91 -6.61 11.94 -10.34
CA ARG A 91 -7.66 11.51 -11.26
C ARG A 91 -7.10 10.65 -12.39
N GLU A 92 -5.98 11.06 -12.98
CA GLU A 92 -5.34 10.29 -14.04
C GLU A 92 -4.86 8.91 -13.54
N GLN A 93 -4.27 8.85 -12.34
CA GLN A 93 -3.85 7.57 -11.76
C GLN A 93 -5.03 6.65 -11.46
N VAL A 94 -6.13 7.18 -10.92
CA VAL A 94 -7.33 6.38 -10.63
C VAL A 94 -7.96 5.85 -11.92
N ILE A 95 -8.07 6.67 -12.97
CA ILE A 95 -8.56 6.22 -14.28
C ILE A 95 -7.70 5.09 -14.84
N LYS A 96 -6.37 5.19 -14.72
CA LYS A 96 -5.42 4.16 -15.17
C LYS A 96 -5.56 2.85 -14.40
N VAL A 97 -5.63 2.93 -13.07
CA VAL A 97 -5.71 1.75 -12.18
C VAL A 97 -7.05 1.03 -12.37
N LEU A 98 -8.16 1.79 -12.41
CA LEU A 98 -9.49 1.23 -12.65
C LEU A 98 -9.76 0.89 -14.12
N ARG A 99 -8.78 1.13 -15.01
CA ARG A 99 -8.86 0.92 -16.46
C ARG A 99 -10.10 1.56 -17.10
N LEU A 100 -10.49 2.71 -16.55
CA LEU A 100 -11.62 3.48 -17.05
C LEU A 100 -11.24 4.20 -18.34
N SER A 101 -12.23 4.52 -19.16
CA SER A 101 -12.00 5.32 -20.36
C SER A 101 -11.48 6.71 -19.99
N ASN A 102 -10.55 7.26 -20.77
CA ASN A 102 -10.01 8.62 -20.53
C ASN A 102 -11.08 9.73 -20.57
N PHE A 103 -12.23 9.46 -21.20
CA PHE A 103 -13.39 10.36 -21.25
C PHE A 103 -14.34 10.21 -20.04
N TYR A 104 -14.05 9.27 -19.13
CA TYR A 104 -14.85 9.09 -17.93
C TYR A 104 -14.76 10.33 -17.04
N ARG A 105 -15.92 10.90 -16.70
CA ARG A 105 -16.01 11.94 -15.69
C ARG A 105 -16.03 11.29 -14.32
N LEU A 106 -14.85 11.23 -13.71
CA LEU A 106 -14.69 10.81 -12.33
C LEU A 106 -15.29 11.88 -11.40
N ASP A 107 -16.16 11.46 -10.49
CA ASP A 107 -16.60 12.29 -9.36
C ASP A 107 -15.53 12.25 -8.26
N ILE A 108 -14.98 13.41 -7.94
CA ILE A 108 -13.87 13.56 -7.00
C ILE A 108 -14.29 13.34 -5.54
N HIS A 109 -15.60 13.44 -5.27
CA HIS A 109 -16.18 13.26 -3.94
C HIS A 109 -16.73 11.84 -3.75
N GLN A 110 -16.84 11.06 -4.81
CA GLN A 110 -17.23 9.65 -4.73
C GLN A 110 -16.08 8.82 -4.16
N SER A 111 -16.43 7.85 -3.31
CA SER A 111 -15.48 6.86 -2.83
C SER A 111 -14.92 6.04 -3.99
N VAL A 112 -13.60 5.90 -4.04
CA VAL A 112 -12.90 5.07 -5.02
C VAL A 112 -13.29 3.60 -4.93
N PHE A 113 -13.70 3.13 -3.75
CA PHE A 113 -14.21 1.77 -3.56
C PHE A 113 -15.56 1.57 -4.24
N ASP A 114 -16.42 2.59 -4.24
CA ASP A 114 -17.71 2.58 -4.95
C ASP A 114 -17.52 2.62 -6.48
N MET A 115 -16.35 3.09 -6.94
CA MET A 115 -15.94 3.05 -8.35
C MET A 115 -15.32 1.71 -8.77
N GLY A 116 -15.24 0.73 -7.86
CA GLY A 116 -14.70 -0.60 -8.12
C GLY A 116 -13.23 -0.77 -7.74
N MET A 117 -12.66 0.12 -6.93
CA MET A 117 -11.35 -0.12 -6.32
C MET A 117 -11.47 -1.24 -5.26
N ASP A 118 -10.49 -2.13 -5.25
CA ASP A 118 -10.33 -3.26 -4.34
C ASP A 118 -8.94 -3.21 -3.66
N SER A 119 -8.59 -4.24 -2.89
CA SER A 119 -7.32 -4.30 -2.17
C SER A 119 -6.10 -4.30 -3.10
N LEU A 120 -6.16 -4.98 -4.25
CA LEU A 120 -5.03 -5.09 -5.18
C LEU A 120 -4.80 -3.76 -5.91
N THR A 121 -5.87 -3.18 -6.43
CA THR A 121 -5.86 -1.89 -7.13
C THR A 121 -5.52 -0.73 -6.18
N SER A 122 -5.87 -0.82 -4.89
CA SER A 122 -5.42 0.12 -3.87
C SER A 122 -3.89 0.08 -3.68
N VAL A 123 -3.30 -1.12 -3.57
CA VAL A 123 -1.85 -1.27 -3.46
C VAL A 123 -1.15 -0.76 -4.74
N GLU A 124 -1.71 -1.05 -5.91
CA GLU A 124 -1.20 -0.54 -7.18
C GLU A 124 -1.21 1.00 -7.22
N LEU A 125 -2.34 1.63 -6.88
CA LEU A 125 -2.45 3.09 -6.82
C LEU A 125 -1.41 3.68 -5.86
N ARG A 126 -1.29 3.11 -4.66
CA ARG A 126 -0.31 3.56 -3.67
C ARG A 126 1.11 3.52 -4.23
N ASN A 127 1.52 2.40 -4.81
CA ASN A 127 2.86 2.24 -5.35
C ASN A 127 3.14 3.25 -6.48
N ARG A 128 2.17 3.47 -7.38
CA ARG A 128 2.28 4.47 -8.46
C ARG A 128 2.45 5.89 -7.91
N LEU A 129 1.70 6.24 -6.88
CA LEU A 129 1.82 7.55 -6.21
C LEU A 129 3.18 7.70 -5.51
N GLN A 130 3.66 6.66 -4.81
CA GLN A 130 4.98 6.66 -4.18
C GLN A 130 6.10 6.87 -5.21
N THR A 131 6.04 6.18 -6.35
CA THR A 131 7.02 6.32 -7.44
C THR A 131 6.99 7.73 -8.04
N ALA A 132 5.80 8.29 -8.29
CA ALA A 132 5.67 9.59 -8.92
C ALA A 132 6.06 10.76 -8.00
N LEU A 133 5.76 10.64 -6.71
CA LEU A 133 6.02 11.68 -5.70
C LEU A 133 7.36 11.50 -4.99
N GLY A 134 8.06 10.39 -5.21
CA GLY A 134 9.35 10.08 -4.56
C GLY A 134 9.25 9.99 -3.03
N ARG A 135 8.07 9.70 -2.47
CA ARG A 135 7.77 9.73 -1.03
C ARG A 135 7.07 8.44 -0.61
N SER A 136 7.29 8.03 0.64
CA SER A 136 6.53 6.92 1.21
C SER A 136 5.11 7.37 1.56
N LEU A 137 4.11 6.51 1.34
CA LEU A 137 2.71 6.74 1.70
C LEU A 137 2.25 5.65 2.66
N SER A 138 1.41 6.01 3.63
CA SER A 138 0.83 5.05 4.56
C SER A 138 0.06 3.96 3.79
N SER A 139 0.13 2.72 4.27
CA SER A 139 -0.68 1.60 3.76
C SER A 139 -2.18 1.83 3.96
N THR A 140 -2.56 2.66 4.94
CA THR A 140 -3.96 2.97 5.24
C THR A 140 -4.48 4.20 4.50
N ALA A 141 -3.62 4.98 3.83
CA ALA A 141 -4.00 6.29 3.29
C ALA A 141 -5.22 6.26 2.35
N ILE A 142 -5.34 5.24 1.50
CA ILE A 142 -6.48 5.09 0.57
C ILE A 142 -7.78 4.74 1.32
N PHE A 143 -7.67 4.05 2.46
CA PHE A 143 -8.81 3.73 3.31
C PHE A 143 -9.22 4.91 4.19
N ASP A 144 -8.24 5.65 4.72
CA ASP A 144 -8.46 6.84 5.56
C ASP A 144 -9.02 8.00 4.74
N TYR A 145 -8.62 8.09 3.46
CA TYR A 145 -9.05 9.10 2.51
C TYR A 145 -9.60 8.43 1.24
N PRO A 146 -10.84 7.92 1.25
CA PRO A 146 -11.39 7.13 0.15
C PRO A 146 -11.80 7.95 -1.07
N THR A 147 -11.65 9.28 -1.06
CA THR A 147 -12.01 10.15 -2.18
C THR A 147 -10.78 10.73 -2.84
N VAL A 148 -10.88 11.03 -4.15
CA VAL A 148 -9.77 11.64 -4.90
C VAL A 148 -9.41 13.02 -4.33
N GLU A 149 -10.42 13.78 -3.92
CA GLU A 149 -10.21 15.05 -3.22
C GLU A 149 -9.52 14.87 -1.86
N GLY A 150 -9.96 13.90 -1.06
CA GLY A 150 -9.38 13.61 0.25
C GLY A 150 -7.91 13.18 0.15
N LEU A 151 -7.58 12.33 -0.81
CA LEU A 151 -6.19 11.95 -1.09
C LEU A 151 -5.35 13.15 -1.53
N ALA A 152 -5.88 14.02 -2.39
CA ALA A 152 -5.16 15.22 -2.84
C ALA A 152 -4.84 16.14 -1.67
N GLN A 153 -5.79 16.32 -0.75
CA GLN A 153 -5.60 17.14 0.45
C GLN A 153 -4.58 16.52 1.40
N TYR A 154 -4.67 15.22 1.67
CA TYR A 154 -3.71 14.48 2.49
C TYR A 154 -2.28 14.58 1.94
N LEU A 155 -2.10 14.37 0.63
CA LEU A 155 -0.79 14.49 -0.02
C LEU A 155 -0.26 15.93 0.05
N ALA A 156 -1.12 16.93 -0.15
CA ALA A 156 -0.72 18.32 -0.05
C ALA A 156 -0.26 18.68 1.38
N SER A 157 -0.94 18.19 2.42
CA SER A 157 -0.52 18.40 3.80
C SER A 157 0.79 17.68 4.14
N GLU A 158 0.95 16.42 3.72
CA GLU A 158 2.17 15.65 4.01
C GLU A 158 3.41 16.21 3.31
N MET A 159 3.26 16.73 2.08
CA MET A 159 4.40 17.15 1.27
C MET A 159 4.84 18.60 1.50
N PHE A 160 3.92 19.49 1.87
CA PHE A 160 4.18 20.93 1.92
C PHE A 160 3.98 21.57 3.30
N SER A 161 3.65 20.78 4.33
CA SER A 161 3.71 21.23 5.72
C SER A 161 5.15 21.09 6.25
N SER A 162 6.04 22.01 5.86
CA SER A 162 7.26 22.25 6.64
C SER A 162 6.95 23.29 7.72
N ASP A 163 7.27 22.95 8.98
CA ASP A 163 7.16 23.76 10.22
C ASP A 163 5.78 23.93 10.88
N ALA A 164 5.10 22.82 11.16
CA ALA A 164 4.32 22.71 12.40
C ALA A 164 4.29 21.24 12.84
N GLN A 165 4.83 20.97 14.03
CA GLN A 165 4.59 19.72 14.76
C GLN A 165 3.11 19.34 14.68
N GLN A 166 2.83 18.07 14.33
CA GLN A 166 1.71 17.35 14.91
C GLN A 166 1.88 15.84 14.70
N GLU A 167 2.44 15.22 15.74
CA GLU A 167 1.84 14.03 16.34
C GLU A 167 0.32 14.04 16.13
N PRO A 168 -0.30 13.01 15.54
CA PRO A 168 -1.74 12.98 15.39
C PRO A 168 -2.35 12.59 16.74
N GLU A 169 -2.33 13.54 17.69
CA GLU A 169 -3.29 13.53 18.78
C GLU A 169 -4.59 14.19 18.31
N LEU A 170 -5.62 13.32 18.24
CA LEU A 170 -7.03 13.62 18.52
C LEU A 170 -7.93 14.04 17.35
N LYS A 171 -8.30 13.04 16.53
CA LYS A 171 -9.74 12.70 16.49
C LYS A 171 -9.98 11.56 17.47
N GLN A 172 -10.24 11.94 18.72
CA GLN A 172 -11.13 11.18 19.58
C GLN A 172 -12.46 11.02 18.82
N SER A 173 -12.58 9.94 18.05
CA SER A 173 -13.87 9.28 17.97
C SER A 173 -14.21 8.92 19.40
N THR A 174 -15.24 9.57 19.89
CA THR A 174 -15.93 9.29 21.14
C THR A 174 -16.46 7.85 21.04
N VAL A 175 -15.59 6.88 21.29
CA VAL A 175 -16.03 5.60 21.83
C VAL A 175 -16.39 5.94 23.26
N THR A 176 -17.69 6.12 23.49
CA THR A 176 -18.27 5.99 24.82
C THR A 176 -17.61 4.78 25.48
N PRO A 177 -16.95 4.92 26.65
CA PRO A 177 -16.39 3.77 27.33
C PRO A 177 -17.56 2.92 27.81
N ILE A 178 -17.88 1.88 27.06
CA ILE A 178 -18.67 0.77 27.58
C ILE A 178 -17.62 -0.21 28.12
N VAL A 179 -17.61 -0.26 29.46
CA VAL A 179 -16.86 -1.14 30.38
C VAL A 179 -15.37 -0.79 30.60
N PRO A 180 -14.94 -0.51 31.86
CA PRO A 180 -13.52 -0.55 32.20
C PRO A 180 -12.96 -1.98 32.03
N PRO A 181 -11.67 -2.16 31.67
CA PRO A 181 -11.00 -3.43 31.85
C PRO A 181 -10.79 -3.65 33.36
N THR A 182 -11.82 -4.11 34.06
CA THR A 182 -11.63 -4.74 35.36
C THR A 182 -10.92 -6.06 35.09
N LYS A 183 -9.59 -6.01 35.16
CA LYS A 183 -8.71 -7.08 35.66
C LYS A 183 -9.23 -8.51 35.41
N LEU A 184 -9.00 -9.03 34.20
CA LEU A 184 -9.32 -10.41 33.81
C LEU A 184 -8.20 -11.42 34.12
N GLU A 185 -7.28 -11.09 35.03
CA GLU A 185 -6.28 -12.02 35.54
C GLU A 185 -6.34 -12.04 37.06
N GLN A 186 -7.26 -12.86 37.59
CA GLN A 186 -7.18 -13.64 38.84
C GLN A 186 -8.57 -14.15 39.25
N ILE A 187 -9.30 -14.76 38.31
CA ILE A 187 -10.36 -15.71 38.68
C ILE A 187 -9.73 -17.07 38.53
N SER A 188 -9.37 -17.68 39.67
CA SER A 188 -8.90 -19.06 39.70
C SER A 188 -10.02 -19.97 39.18
N GLU A 189 -9.65 -21.04 38.49
CA GLU A 189 -10.55 -22.01 37.86
C GLU A 189 -11.65 -22.51 38.82
N ASP A 190 -11.36 -22.53 40.12
CA ASP A 190 -12.27 -22.89 41.21
C ASP A 190 -13.49 -21.96 41.39
N GLU A 191 -13.38 -20.67 41.06
CA GLU A 191 -14.45 -19.68 41.27
C GLU A 191 -15.44 -19.64 40.09
N ALA A 192 -15.01 -20.12 38.91
CA ALA A 192 -15.86 -20.25 37.72
C ALA A 192 -16.88 -21.40 37.85
N GLU A 193 -16.51 -22.48 38.55
CA GLU A 193 -17.40 -23.64 38.77
C GLU A 193 -18.55 -23.32 39.74
N GLU A 194 -18.29 -22.49 40.76
CA GLU A 194 -19.31 -22.09 41.73
C GLU A 194 -20.40 -21.22 41.10
N LEU A 195 -20.03 -20.37 40.13
CA LEU A 195 -20.98 -19.55 39.38
C LEU A 195 -21.82 -20.35 38.36
N LEU A 196 -21.27 -21.43 37.79
CA LEU A 196 -22.01 -22.34 36.91
C LEU A 196 -23.04 -23.17 37.69
N LEU A 197 -22.70 -23.64 38.90
CA LEU A 197 -23.62 -24.36 39.79
C LEU A 197 -24.81 -23.48 40.22
N LYS A 198 -24.55 -22.22 40.55
CA LYS A 198 -25.59 -21.27 40.96
C LYS A 198 -26.55 -20.88 39.83
N GLN A 199 -26.11 -20.94 38.57
CA GLN A 199 -26.99 -20.73 37.41
C GLN A 199 -27.86 -21.95 37.07
N LEU A 200 -27.43 -23.16 37.42
CA LEU A 200 -28.20 -24.40 37.18
C LEU A 200 -29.38 -24.57 38.16
N GLU A 201 -29.25 -24.09 39.40
CA GLU A 201 -30.38 -24.08 40.37
C GLU A 201 -31.51 -23.12 39.97
N ASN A 202 -31.20 -22.04 39.24
CA ASN A 202 -32.19 -21.04 38.84
C ASN A 202 -32.99 -21.42 37.59
N LEU A 203 -32.75 -22.64 37.05
CA LEU A 203 -33.37 -23.17 35.83
C LEU A 203 -34.18 -24.45 36.07
N SER A 204 -34.41 -24.88 37.32
CA SER A 204 -35.24 -26.05 37.65
C SER A 204 -36.55 -25.70 38.40
N TYR A 205 -37.32 -24.75 37.90
CA TYR A 205 -38.75 -24.62 38.23
C TYR A 205 -39.60 -24.45 36.97
#